data_AF-A0ABD5IVE9-F1
#
_entry.id   AF-A0ABD5IVE9-F1
#
_cell.length_a   1.000
_cell.length_b   1.000
_cell.length_c   1.000
_cell.angle_alpha   90.00
_cell.angle_beta   90.00
_cell.angle_gamma   90.00
#
_symmetry.space_group_name_H-M   'P 1'
#
loop_
_entity.id
_entity.type
_entity.pdbx_description
1 polymer ?
#
loop_
_entity_poly.entity_id
_entity_poly.type
_entity_poly.pdbx_seq_one_letter_code
_entity_poly.pdbx_strand_id
1 'polypeptide(L)'
;MDLRYTYDVDGNIVTCFDGADSYTYDFANRLKSWTYQGNTVQYDYDASGNLKNPHGKTLTFNAANEIEGFTYDDAGNLLKDDRYQYTWDGEGRLLSVKDVNGNTVASFTYRPDGLRETKTVNGVTYHYHYDGSDLIRVTDDSGQTVWAFTWANGKPNTVTNANGDTFYYVTNYRGDVVRIIDENGATVANYSYDPWGKVLSVSENAAVAGQPLGYAGYYYDRETKLYYLQARYYDPETARFISRDPDPGDKDDPITQNAYTYANDNPVMLVDPDGNYAIAVGVYFIPGIEEVALLATGAVVLGGITYKAGSWIANKVKTYQSKKVKEISKKIPNRLKKSDDTVDIDQFEGGSQTRVNQKTGWSIERDRAKGQSHGGSYWKLKDKKGKRVATLDKYGKILRP
;
A
#
# COMPACT_ATOMS: atom_id res chain seq x y z
N MET A 1 13.86 5.79 19.85
CA MET A 1 13.79 6.40 18.51
C MET A 1 12.47 7.13 18.47
N ASP A 2 12.48 8.45 18.32
CA ASP A 2 11.26 9.27 18.31
C ASP A 2 10.68 9.20 16.89
N LEU A 3 9.53 8.53 16.72
CA LEU A 3 8.91 8.33 15.41
C LEU A 3 8.12 9.58 15.03
N ARG A 4 8.76 10.51 14.30
CA ARG A 4 8.08 11.70 13.77
C ARG A 4 7.77 11.54 12.29
N TYR A 5 6.55 11.91 11.93
CA TYR A 5 6.03 11.88 10.57
C TYR A 5 5.58 13.28 10.16
N THR A 6 5.86 13.66 8.92
CA THR A 6 5.23 14.82 8.29
C THR A 6 4.34 14.39 7.15
N TYR A 7 3.36 15.23 6.81
CA TYR A 7 2.32 14.88 5.85
C TYR A 7 2.14 15.99 4.81
N ASP A 8 1.76 15.61 3.60
CA ASP A 8 1.30 16.56 2.59
C ASP A 8 -0.16 17.00 2.84
N VAL A 9 -0.70 17.77 1.91
CA VAL A 9 -2.08 18.28 1.97
C VAL A 9 -3.13 17.19 1.80
N ASP A 10 -2.78 16.08 1.15
CA ASP A 10 -3.64 14.95 0.86
C ASP A 10 -3.55 13.87 1.96
N GLY A 11 -2.65 14.06 2.94
CA GLY A 11 -2.48 13.20 4.11
C GLY A 11 -1.45 12.10 3.90
N ASN A 12 -0.68 12.13 2.81
CA ASN A 12 0.39 11.16 2.58
C ASN A 12 1.63 11.52 3.41
N ILE A 13 2.36 10.51 3.89
CA ILE A 13 3.60 10.69 4.65
C ILE A 13 4.68 11.24 3.72
N VAL A 14 5.23 12.41 4.03
CA VAL A 14 6.30 13.06 3.26
C VAL A 14 7.67 12.79 3.87
N THR A 15 7.76 12.68 5.19
CA THR A 15 9.00 12.27 5.87
C THR A 15 8.69 11.35 7.04
N CYS A 16 9.62 10.44 7.34
CA CYS A 16 9.61 9.67 8.58
C CYS A 16 11.01 9.67 9.22
N PHE A 17 11.07 9.26 10.50
CA PHE A 17 12.32 9.17 11.29
C PHE A 17 13.15 10.45 11.27
N ASP A 18 12.55 11.60 11.62
CA ASP A 18 13.21 12.92 11.59
C ASP A 18 13.86 13.28 10.23
N GLY A 19 13.33 12.74 9.12
CA GLY A 19 13.80 13.04 7.76
C GLY A 19 14.86 12.08 7.22
N ALA A 20 15.09 10.92 7.86
CA ALA A 20 15.95 9.88 7.30
C ALA A 20 15.40 9.32 5.98
N ASP A 21 14.07 9.24 5.88
CA ASP A 21 13.37 8.91 4.65
C ASP A 21 12.45 10.06 4.26
N SER A 22 12.34 10.30 2.95
CA SER A 22 11.31 11.18 2.41
C SER A 22 10.64 10.59 1.18
N TYR A 23 9.39 10.98 0.97
CA TYR A 23 8.54 10.48 -0.09
C TYR A 23 7.88 11.65 -0.82
N THR A 24 7.71 11.49 -2.13
CA THR A 24 6.85 12.38 -2.92
C THR A 24 5.82 11.56 -3.65
N TYR A 25 4.70 12.19 -3.99
CA TYR A 25 3.56 11.54 -4.63
C TYR A 25 3.19 12.27 -5.91
N ASP A 26 2.60 11.55 -6.85
CA ASP A 26 1.98 12.17 -8.02
C ASP A 26 0.54 12.62 -7.72
N PHE A 27 -0.15 13.13 -8.74
CA PHE A 27 -1.50 13.67 -8.57
C PHE A 27 -2.57 12.61 -8.23
N ALA A 28 -2.28 11.33 -8.49
CA ALA A 28 -3.14 10.21 -8.16
C ALA A 28 -2.79 9.60 -6.78
N ASN A 29 -1.98 10.32 -5.98
CA ASN A 29 -1.42 9.85 -4.71
C ASN A 29 -0.54 8.59 -4.85
N ARG A 30 -0.01 8.31 -6.05
CA ARG A 30 0.92 7.19 -6.23
C ARG A 30 2.31 7.63 -5.80
N LEU A 31 3.08 6.72 -5.22
CA LEU A 31 4.44 7.00 -4.78
C LEU A 31 5.30 7.39 -5.99
N LYS A 32 5.84 8.60 -6.00
CA LYS A 32 6.63 9.12 -7.12
C LYS A 32 8.12 9.07 -6.86
N SER A 33 8.55 9.29 -5.62
CA SER A 33 9.95 9.12 -5.26
C SER A 33 10.09 8.69 -3.81
N TRP A 34 11.18 8.00 -3.52
CA TRP A 34 11.63 7.70 -2.18
C TRP A 34 13.10 8.05 -2.05
N THR A 35 13.44 8.85 -1.05
CA THR A 35 14.82 9.18 -0.71
C THR A 35 15.18 8.50 0.60
N TYR A 36 16.26 7.71 0.59
CA TYR A 36 16.79 6.98 1.74
C TYR A 36 18.32 7.07 1.74
N GLN A 37 18.91 7.40 2.89
CA GLN A 37 20.37 7.55 3.04
C GLN A 37 21.00 8.48 1.98
N GLY A 38 20.27 9.53 1.58
CA GLY A 38 20.70 10.48 0.55
C GLY A 38 20.53 10.00 -0.90
N ASN A 39 20.15 8.75 -1.13
CA ASN A 39 19.85 8.21 -2.47
C ASN A 39 18.38 8.40 -2.78
N THR A 40 18.05 8.83 -4.01
CA THR A 40 16.66 9.00 -4.44
C THR A 40 16.31 8.02 -5.54
N VAL A 41 15.27 7.23 -5.32
CA VAL A 41 14.64 6.35 -6.31
C VAL A 41 13.41 7.06 -6.87
N GLN A 42 13.25 7.05 -8.19
CA GLN A 42 12.09 7.61 -8.89
C GLN A 42 11.20 6.47 -9.39
N TYR A 43 9.89 6.64 -9.30
CA TYR A 43 8.90 5.67 -9.73
C TYR A 43 8.04 6.27 -10.85
N ASP A 44 7.98 5.56 -11.97
CA ASP A 44 7.28 5.96 -13.18
C ASP A 44 6.19 4.94 -13.53
N TYR A 45 5.01 5.45 -13.80
CA TYR A 45 3.85 4.63 -14.14
C TYR A 45 3.45 4.84 -15.60
N ASP A 46 2.82 3.83 -16.20
CA ASP A 46 2.08 4.03 -17.45
C ASP A 46 0.67 4.60 -17.20
N ALA A 47 -0.13 4.68 -18.26
CA ALA A 47 -1.48 5.21 -18.21
C ALA A 47 -2.48 4.27 -17.50
N SER A 48 -2.17 2.98 -17.40
CA SER A 48 -2.98 1.95 -16.74
C SER A 48 -2.56 1.72 -15.28
N GLY A 49 -1.59 2.48 -14.77
CA GLY A 49 -1.10 2.33 -13.39
C GLY A 49 -0.03 1.25 -13.23
N ASN A 50 0.56 0.73 -14.30
CA ASN A 50 1.66 -0.21 -14.13
C ASN A 50 2.95 0.53 -13.76
N LEU A 51 3.60 0.12 -12.66
CA LEU A 51 4.93 0.62 -12.28
C LEU A 51 5.98 0.08 -13.26
N LYS A 52 6.56 0.98 -14.06
CA LYS A 52 7.50 0.64 -15.13
C LYS A 52 8.92 0.41 -14.66
N ASN A 53 9.27 0.89 -13.47
CA ASN A 53 10.66 0.88 -13.01
C ASN A 53 10.87 0.46 -11.55
N PRO A 54 10.25 -0.65 -11.09
CA PRO A 54 10.50 -1.15 -9.74
C PRO A 54 12.00 -1.42 -9.56
N HIS A 55 12.59 -0.87 -8.50
CA HIS A 55 14.00 -1.10 -8.12
C HIS A 55 15.02 -0.77 -9.21
N GLY A 56 14.71 0.20 -10.07
CA GLY A 56 15.56 0.58 -11.20
C GLY A 56 15.52 -0.40 -12.38
N LYS A 57 14.63 -1.40 -12.36
CA LYS A 57 14.33 -2.23 -13.54
C LYS A 57 13.59 -1.40 -14.59
N THR A 58 13.41 -1.96 -15.79
CA THR A 58 12.50 -1.40 -16.80
C THR A 58 11.58 -2.51 -17.26
N LEU A 59 10.30 -2.35 -16.98
CA LEU A 59 9.22 -3.25 -17.35
C LEU A 59 8.34 -2.58 -18.41
N THR A 60 7.89 -3.39 -19.36
CA THR A 60 6.87 -3.02 -20.34
C THR A 60 5.66 -3.93 -20.17
N PHE A 61 4.48 -3.42 -20.52
CA PHE A 61 3.22 -4.09 -20.25
C PHE A 61 2.37 -4.15 -21.51
N ASN A 62 1.68 -5.28 -21.70
CA ASN A 62 0.70 -5.44 -22.76
C ASN A 62 -0.65 -4.79 -22.38
N ALA A 63 -1.65 -4.90 -23.26
CA ALA A 63 -2.98 -4.35 -23.04
C ALA A 63 -3.76 -5.00 -21.88
N ALA A 64 -3.36 -6.19 -21.43
CA ALA A 64 -3.90 -6.89 -20.27
C ALA A 64 -3.16 -6.52 -18.96
N ASN A 65 -2.24 -5.54 -19.01
CA ASN A 65 -1.36 -5.16 -17.90
C ASN A 65 -0.37 -6.27 -17.49
N GLU A 66 -0.11 -7.26 -18.35
CA GLU A 66 0.88 -8.32 -18.09
C GLU A 66 2.27 -7.83 -18.49
N ILE A 67 3.31 -8.22 -17.72
CA ILE A 67 4.71 -7.87 -18.05
C ILE A 67 5.11 -8.59 -19.34
N GLU A 68 5.58 -7.84 -20.34
CA GLU A 68 6.07 -8.41 -21.59
C GLU A 68 7.35 -9.23 -21.36
N GLY A 69 7.43 -10.38 -22.01
CA GLY A 69 8.53 -11.34 -21.83
C GLY A 69 8.28 -12.38 -20.74
N PHE A 70 7.27 -12.16 -19.88
CA PHE A 70 6.73 -13.20 -19.00
C PHE A 70 5.57 -13.91 -19.70
N THR A 71 5.16 -15.07 -19.18
CA THR A 71 4.03 -15.84 -19.72
C THR A 71 2.95 -16.00 -18.66
N TYR A 72 1.69 -15.98 -19.09
CA TYR A 72 0.51 -16.06 -18.23
C TYR A 72 -0.47 -17.09 -18.78
N ASP A 73 -1.36 -17.60 -17.94
CA ASP A 73 -2.53 -18.35 -18.40
C ASP A 73 -3.65 -17.41 -18.86
N ASP A 74 -4.75 -17.98 -19.39
CA ASP A 74 -5.89 -17.19 -19.88
C ASP A 74 -6.61 -16.41 -18.76
N ALA A 75 -6.43 -16.80 -17.49
CA ALA A 75 -6.95 -16.08 -16.33
C ALA A 75 -6.02 -14.96 -15.86
N GLY A 76 -4.84 -14.82 -16.48
CA GLY A 76 -3.83 -13.82 -16.14
C GLY A 76 -2.95 -14.19 -14.93
N ASN A 77 -2.89 -15.48 -14.55
CA ASN A 77 -1.93 -15.95 -13.57
C ASN A 77 -0.56 -16.14 -14.21
N LEU A 78 0.49 -15.63 -13.56
CA LEU A 78 1.87 -15.74 -14.04
C LEU A 78 2.27 -17.21 -14.11
N LEU A 79 2.69 -17.69 -15.28
CA LEU A 79 3.20 -19.06 -15.50
C LEU A 79 4.73 -19.11 -15.49
N LYS A 80 5.41 -18.03 -15.90
CA LYS A 80 6.87 -17.97 -15.93
C LYS A 80 7.36 -16.53 -15.93
N ASP A 81 8.38 -16.27 -15.11
CA ASP A 81 9.19 -15.05 -15.14
C ASP A 81 10.68 -15.39 -15.38
N ASP A 82 11.56 -14.44 -15.10
CA ASP A 82 13.00 -14.57 -15.21
C ASP A 82 13.64 -15.48 -14.13
N ARG A 83 12.91 -15.80 -13.05
CA ARG A 83 13.39 -16.55 -11.89
C ARG A 83 12.75 -17.93 -11.77
N TYR A 84 11.48 -18.05 -12.10
CA TYR A 84 10.64 -19.16 -11.71
C TYR A 84 9.59 -19.53 -12.76
N GLN A 85 9.08 -20.75 -12.62
CA GLN A 85 7.90 -21.29 -13.29
C GLN A 85 6.85 -21.59 -12.24
N TYR A 86 5.59 -21.30 -12.56
CA TYR A 86 4.48 -21.33 -11.61
C TYR A 86 3.36 -22.24 -12.15
N THR A 87 2.65 -22.87 -11.23
CA THR A 87 1.47 -23.68 -11.54
C THR A 87 0.35 -23.33 -10.58
N TRP A 88 -0.89 -23.40 -11.06
CA TRP A 88 -2.07 -22.90 -10.37
C TRP A 88 -3.15 -23.98 -10.37
N ASP A 89 -4.03 -23.94 -9.37
CA ASP A 89 -5.26 -24.74 -9.39
C ASP A 89 -6.39 -24.01 -10.14
N GLY A 90 -7.54 -24.69 -10.28
CA GLY A 90 -8.70 -24.14 -10.97
C GLY A 90 -9.35 -22.93 -10.29
N GLU A 91 -8.98 -22.65 -9.03
CA GLU A 91 -9.46 -21.49 -8.26
C GLU A 91 -8.42 -20.33 -8.28
N GLY A 92 -7.36 -20.45 -9.08
CA GLY A 92 -6.33 -19.40 -9.20
C GLY A 92 -5.36 -19.36 -8.01
N ARG A 93 -5.23 -20.44 -7.24
CA ARG A 93 -4.29 -20.53 -6.10
C ARG A 93 -2.99 -21.22 -6.52
N LEU A 94 -1.86 -20.71 -6.03
CA LEU A 94 -0.52 -21.14 -6.46
C LEU A 94 -0.20 -22.55 -5.93
N LEU A 95 -0.07 -23.55 -6.80
CA LEU A 95 0.23 -24.93 -6.40
C LEU A 95 1.73 -25.20 -6.26
N SER A 96 2.56 -24.65 -7.15
CA SER A 96 4.00 -24.90 -7.12
C SER A 96 4.79 -23.81 -7.82
N VAL A 97 5.98 -23.56 -7.26
CA VAL A 97 7.04 -22.74 -7.84
C VAL A 97 8.22 -23.65 -8.14
N LYS A 98 8.73 -23.59 -9.37
CA LYS A 98 9.95 -24.26 -9.83
C LYS A 98 10.97 -23.24 -10.26
N ASP A 99 12.26 -23.55 -10.15
CA ASP A 99 13.31 -22.73 -10.74
C ASP A 99 13.26 -22.79 -12.28
N VAL A 100 14.09 -21.99 -12.95
CA VAL A 100 14.20 -21.99 -14.42
C VAL A 100 14.65 -23.34 -15.02
N ASN A 101 15.24 -24.22 -14.22
CA ASN A 101 15.67 -25.56 -14.65
C ASN A 101 14.60 -26.63 -14.39
N GLY A 102 13.46 -26.27 -13.78
CA GLY A 102 12.35 -27.16 -13.51
C GLY A 102 12.41 -27.89 -12.16
N ASN A 103 13.36 -27.55 -11.27
CA ASN A 103 13.42 -28.10 -9.92
C ASN A 103 12.37 -27.43 -9.03
N THR A 104 11.60 -28.21 -8.27
CA THR A 104 10.63 -27.66 -7.32
C THR A 104 11.31 -26.89 -6.21
N VAL A 105 10.97 -25.60 -6.09
CA VAL A 105 11.41 -24.70 -5.02
C VAL A 105 10.44 -24.79 -3.85
N ALA A 106 9.14 -24.73 -4.13
CA ALA A 106 8.09 -24.89 -3.15
C ALA A 106 6.81 -25.45 -3.79
N SER A 107 5.98 -26.12 -2.99
CA SER A 107 4.61 -26.48 -3.35
C SER A 107 3.66 -26.19 -2.19
N PHE A 108 2.41 -25.90 -2.52
CA PHE A 108 1.41 -25.47 -1.56
C PHE A 108 0.11 -26.24 -1.73
N THR A 109 -0.63 -26.37 -0.64
CA THR A 109 -2.03 -26.84 -0.65
C THR A 109 -2.89 -25.86 0.11
N TYR A 110 -4.21 -25.95 -0.05
CA TYR A 110 -5.16 -24.98 0.46
C TYR A 110 -6.38 -25.65 1.05
N ARG A 111 -6.86 -25.08 2.15
CA ARG A 111 -8.12 -25.44 2.78
C ARG A 111 -9.29 -25.03 1.88
N PRO A 112 -10.50 -25.58 2.11
CA PRO A 112 -11.70 -25.19 1.36
C PRO A 112 -12.07 -23.70 1.46
N ASP A 113 -11.63 -23.00 2.52
CA ASP A 113 -11.82 -21.56 2.70
C ASP A 113 -10.75 -20.70 2.00
N GLY A 114 -9.82 -21.33 1.27
CA GLY A 114 -8.80 -20.64 0.47
C GLY A 114 -7.50 -20.36 1.20
N LEU A 115 -7.45 -20.53 2.53
CA LEU A 115 -6.21 -20.34 3.29
C LEU A 115 -5.23 -21.49 3.03
N ARG A 116 -3.93 -21.15 2.94
CA ARG A 116 -2.86 -22.12 2.74
C ARG A 116 -2.88 -23.15 3.86
N GLU A 117 -3.00 -24.42 3.50
CA GLU A 117 -3.00 -25.54 4.44
C GLU A 117 -1.58 -26.03 4.70
N THR A 118 -0.83 -26.28 3.62
CA THR A 118 0.55 -26.73 3.72
C THR A 118 1.49 -26.00 2.77
N LYS A 119 2.77 -26.03 3.14
CA LYS A 119 3.90 -25.67 2.27
C LYS A 119 4.97 -26.76 2.36
N THR A 120 5.44 -27.24 1.22
CA THR A 120 6.56 -28.18 1.16
C THR A 120 7.76 -27.52 0.50
N VAL A 121 8.91 -27.54 1.17
CA VAL A 121 10.19 -27.01 0.69
C VAL A 121 11.28 -28.04 0.98
N ASN A 122 12.09 -28.38 -0.02
CA ASN A 122 13.16 -29.38 0.10
C ASN A 122 12.72 -30.72 0.73
N GLY A 123 11.49 -31.15 0.43
CA GLY A 123 10.90 -32.39 0.95
C GLY A 123 10.35 -32.30 2.38
N VAL A 124 10.45 -31.14 3.05
CA VAL A 124 9.87 -30.91 4.38
C VAL A 124 8.53 -30.20 4.23
N THR A 125 7.47 -30.79 4.78
CA THR A 125 6.12 -30.21 4.79
C THR A 125 5.84 -29.49 6.10
N TYR A 126 5.36 -28.26 5.98
CA TYR A 126 4.88 -27.43 7.08
C TYR A 126 3.38 -27.24 6.97
N HIS A 127 2.69 -27.30 8.11
CA HIS A 127 1.24 -27.18 8.23
C HIS A 127 0.89 -25.86 8.92
N TYR A 128 -0.09 -25.14 8.37
CA TYR A 128 -0.46 -23.79 8.80
C TYR A 128 -1.79 -23.80 9.54
N HIS A 129 -1.81 -23.22 10.73
CA HIS A 129 -2.96 -23.21 11.63
C HIS A 129 -3.40 -21.77 11.92
N TYR A 130 -4.69 -21.51 11.78
CA TYR A 130 -5.26 -20.17 11.81
C TYR A 130 -6.33 -20.04 12.90
N ASP A 131 -6.46 -18.84 13.46
CA ASP A 131 -7.66 -18.38 14.17
C ASP A 131 -8.32 -17.28 13.34
N GLY A 132 -9.48 -17.59 12.75
CA GLY A 132 -10.02 -16.78 11.65
C GLY A 132 -9.02 -16.70 10.49
N SER A 133 -8.58 -15.49 10.16
CA SER A 133 -7.56 -15.21 9.14
C SER A 133 -6.15 -15.08 9.70
N ASP A 134 -5.98 -15.05 11.03
CA ASP A 134 -4.69 -14.81 11.67
C ASP A 134 -3.91 -16.12 11.76
N LEU A 135 -2.68 -16.16 11.21
CA LEU A 135 -1.80 -17.33 11.34
C LEU A 135 -1.28 -17.41 12.77
N ILE A 136 -1.71 -18.42 13.52
CA ILE A 136 -1.35 -18.57 14.94
C ILE A 136 -0.24 -19.60 15.16
N ARG A 137 -0.05 -20.54 14.24
CA ARG A 137 0.95 -21.60 14.40
C ARG A 137 1.36 -22.24 13.07
N VAL A 138 2.62 -22.62 12.98
CA VAL A 138 3.18 -23.48 11.92
C VAL A 138 3.79 -24.70 12.58
N THR A 139 3.42 -25.89 12.12
CA THR A 139 3.96 -27.16 12.60
C THR A 139 4.67 -27.93 11.48
N ASP A 140 5.55 -28.84 11.84
CA ASP A 140 6.07 -29.84 10.89
C ASP A 140 5.08 -31.02 10.74
N ASP A 141 5.48 -32.02 9.96
CA ASP A 141 4.67 -33.21 9.66
C ASP A 141 4.46 -34.13 10.88
N SER A 142 5.29 -33.99 11.92
CA SER A 142 5.12 -34.70 13.20
C SER A 142 4.15 -33.99 14.15
N GLY A 143 3.65 -32.81 13.76
CA GLY A 143 2.81 -31.95 14.59
C GLY A 143 3.62 -31.10 15.59
N GLN A 144 4.95 -31.14 15.53
CA GLN A 144 5.80 -30.31 16.37
C GLN A 144 5.70 -28.85 15.92
N THR A 145 5.57 -27.94 16.88
CA THR A 145 5.52 -26.50 16.58
C THR A 145 6.88 -26.01 16.13
N VAL A 146 6.92 -25.37 14.95
CA VAL A 146 8.10 -24.70 14.40
C VAL A 146 8.06 -23.22 14.77
N TRP A 147 6.89 -22.60 14.64
CA TRP A 147 6.61 -21.23 15.07
C TRP A 147 5.19 -21.11 15.61
N ALA A 148 5.00 -20.32 16.65
CA ALA A 148 3.68 -19.84 17.07
C ALA A 148 3.67 -18.31 17.10
N PHE A 149 2.52 -17.69 16.84
CA PHE A 149 2.39 -16.25 16.72
C PHE A 149 1.19 -15.74 17.52
N THR A 150 1.30 -14.51 18.02
CA THR A 150 0.14 -13.75 18.50
C THR A 150 -0.01 -12.46 17.72
N TRP A 151 -1.23 -11.96 17.66
CA TRP A 151 -1.59 -10.76 16.93
C TRP A 151 -2.26 -9.75 17.86
N ALA A 152 -2.01 -8.47 17.64
CA ALA A 152 -2.65 -7.37 18.36
C ALA A 152 -3.01 -6.27 17.37
N ASN A 153 -4.29 -5.90 17.33
CA ASN A 153 -4.82 -4.84 16.45
C ASN A 153 -4.44 -5.05 14.97
N GLY A 154 -4.50 -6.29 14.48
CA GLY A 154 -4.16 -6.65 13.10
C GLY A 154 -2.67 -6.62 12.77
N LYS A 155 -1.78 -6.64 13.77
CA LYS A 155 -0.33 -6.67 13.59
C LYS A 155 0.31 -7.82 14.37
N PRO A 156 1.44 -8.37 13.89
CA PRO A 156 2.20 -9.36 14.66
C PRO A 156 2.64 -8.77 16.00
N ASN A 157 2.43 -9.52 17.07
CA ASN A 157 2.75 -9.13 18.44
C ASN A 157 3.90 -9.96 19.01
N THR A 158 3.80 -11.29 18.97
CA THR A 158 4.89 -12.19 19.41
C THR A 158 5.15 -13.31 18.42
N VAL A 159 6.36 -13.88 18.52
CA VAL A 159 6.74 -15.15 17.90
C VAL A 159 7.39 -16.05 18.93
N THR A 160 6.96 -17.31 18.98
CA THR A 160 7.54 -18.36 19.83
C THR A 160 8.20 -19.39 18.94
N ASN A 161 9.47 -19.71 19.21
CA ASN A 161 10.24 -20.69 18.44
C ASN A 161 9.92 -22.14 18.85
N ALA A 162 10.54 -23.11 18.17
CA ALA A 162 10.36 -24.54 18.46
C ALA A 162 10.81 -24.98 19.87
N ASN A 163 11.68 -24.21 20.53
CA ASN A 163 12.14 -24.48 21.90
C ASN A 163 11.18 -23.94 22.97
N GLY A 164 10.19 -23.13 22.58
CA GLY A 164 9.27 -22.45 23.49
C GLY A 164 9.70 -21.05 23.92
N ASP A 165 10.82 -20.54 23.41
CA ASP A 165 11.26 -19.16 23.69
C ASP A 165 10.37 -18.17 22.95
N THR A 166 9.91 -17.12 23.65
CA THR A 166 9.02 -16.10 23.07
C THR A 166 9.73 -14.76 22.89
N PHE A 167 9.55 -14.18 21.70
CA PHE A 167 10.10 -12.91 21.27
C PHE A 167 8.99 -11.95 20.85
N TYR A 168 9.30 -10.66 20.81
CA TYR A 168 8.34 -9.59 20.59
C TYR A 168 8.66 -8.83 19.31
N TYR A 169 7.67 -8.70 18.45
CA TYR A 169 7.79 -7.92 17.23
C TYR A 169 7.75 -6.43 17.56
N VAL A 170 8.68 -5.67 16.98
CA VAL A 170 8.64 -4.21 16.94
C VAL A 170 8.31 -3.82 15.51
N THR A 171 7.15 -3.23 15.32
CA THR A 171 6.66 -2.84 14.00
C THR A 171 6.68 -1.33 13.81
N ASN A 172 6.78 -0.89 12.55
CA ASN A 172 6.53 0.50 12.20
C ASN A 172 5.01 0.78 12.11
N TYR A 173 4.66 2.00 11.72
CA TYR A 173 3.25 2.40 11.58
C TYR A 173 2.46 1.54 10.59
N ARG A 174 3.09 1.05 9.51
CA ARG A 174 2.50 0.15 8.50
C ARG A 174 2.25 -1.26 9.04
N GLY A 175 3.02 -1.68 10.03
CA GLY A 175 3.03 -3.05 10.51
C GLY A 175 4.24 -3.84 10.02
N ASP A 176 5.18 -3.21 9.31
CA ASP A 176 6.43 -3.88 8.93
C ASP A 176 7.21 -4.21 10.19
N VAL A 177 7.63 -5.47 10.32
CA VAL A 177 8.54 -5.90 11.38
C VAL A 177 9.91 -5.26 11.14
N VAL A 178 10.29 -4.24 11.91
CA VAL A 178 11.61 -3.60 11.79
C VAL A 178 12.64 -4.20 12.74
N ARG A 179 12.19 -4.73 13.88
CA ARG A 179 13.03 -5.41 14.87
C ARG A 179 12.27 -6.54 15.55
N ILE A 180 13.01 -7.50 16.08
CA ILE A 180 12.51 -8.46 17.06
C ILE A 180 13.38 -8.33 18.32
N ILE A 181 12.74 -8.30 19.48
CA ILE A 181 13.41 -8.22 20.78
C ILE A 181 13.07 -9.43 21.65
N ASP A 182 13.99 -9.81 22.54
CA ASP A 182 13.73 -10.81 23.58
C ASP A 182 12.99 -10.21 24.79
N GLU A 183 12.74 -11.04 25.81
CA GLU A 183 12.08 -10.66 27.06
C GLU A 183 12.82 -9.57 27.86
N ASN A 184 14.13 -9.41 27.63
CA ASN A 184 14.97 -8.39 28.28
C ASN A 184 15.07 -7.11 27.43
N GLY A 185 14.40 -7.07 26.27
CA GLY A 185 14.44 -5.96 25.33
C GLY A 185 15.69 -5.92 24.44
N ALA A 186 16.51 -6.96 24.45
CA ALA A 186 17.69 -7.05 23.58
C ALA A 186 17.26 -7.38 22.14
N THR A 187 17.87 -6.71 21.16
CA THR A 187 17.56 -6.95 19.75
C THR A 187 18.10 -8.30 19.28
N VAL A 188 17.22 -9.16 18.78
CA VAL A 188 17.57 -10.47 18.22
C VAL A 188 17.40 -10.52 16.70
N ALA A 189 16.67 -9.57 16.12
CA ALA A 189 16.65 -9.34 14.68
C ALA A 189 16.44 -7.86 14.30
N ASN A 190 16.94 -7.46 13.14
CA ASN A 190 16.67 -6.19 12.46
C ASN A 190 16.36 -6.44 10.99
N TYR A 191 15.38 -5.71 10.47
CA TYR A 191 14.97 -5.76 9.08
C TYR A 191 14.84 -4.35 8.52
N SER A 192 15.15 -4.20 7.23
CA SER A 192 14.77 -3.02 6.48
C SER A 192 14.18 -3.40 5.14
N TYR A 193 13.21 -2.62 4.72
CA TYR A 193 12.47 -2.79 3.47
C TYR A 193 12.45 -1.47 2.74
N ASP A 194 12.34 -1.54 1.43
CA ASP A 194 11.90 -0.39 0.67
C ASP A 194 10.38 -0.21 0.72
N PRO A 195 9.83 0.86 0.12
CA PRO A 195 8.40 1.11 0.14
C PRO A 195 7.54 0.01 -0.48
N TRP A 196 8.09 -0.85 -1.33
CA TRP A 196 7.37 -1.93 -2.00
C TRP A 196 7.63 -3.29 -1.36
N GLY A 197 8.26 -3.32 -0.18
CA GLY A 197 8.50 -4.54 0.58
C GLY A 197 9.67 -5.37 0.10
N LYS A 198 10.52 -4.86 -0.80
CA LYS A 198 11.78 -5.51 -1.10
C LYS A 198 12.70 -5.42 0.11
N VAL A 199 13.20 -6.57 0.53
CA VAL A 199 14.10 -6.68 1.68
C VAL A 199 15.46 -6.09 1.32
N LEU A 200 15.90 -5.07 2.07
CA LEU A 200 17.19 -4.40 1.85
C LEU A 200 18.28 -4.92 2.78
N SER A 201 17.91 -5.23 4.03
CA SER A 201 18.83 -5.83 4.99
C SER A 201 18.11 -6.78 5.95
N VAL A 202 18.77 -7.87 6.28
CA VAL A 202 18.35 -8.81 7.31
C VAL A 202 19.54 -9.08 8.23
N SER A 203 19.30 -8.98 9.53
CA SER A 203 20.22 -9.46 10.57
C SER A 203 19.40 -10.19 11.61
N GLU A 204 19.66 -11.48 11.79
CA GLU A 204 18.90 -12.38 12.67
C GLU A 204 19.87 -13.24 13.46
N ASN A 205 19.58 -13.49 14.73
CA ASN A 205 20.22 -14.58 15.47
C ASN A 205 19.53 -15.92 15.19
N ALA A 206 20.14 -17.01 15.64
CA ALA A 206 19.64 -18.36 15.39
C ALA A 206 18.24 -18.64 15.99
N ALA A 207 17.83 -17.93 17.05
CA ALA A 207 16.58 -18.21 17.75
C ALA A 207 15.33 -17.73 16.99
N VAL A 208 15.49 -16.75 16.11
CA VAL A 208 14.42 -16.18 15.27
C VAL A 208 14.72 -16.30 13.77
N ALA A 209 15.83 -16.94 13.41
CA ALA A 209 16.25 -17.11 12.03
C ALA A 209 15.20 -17.87 11.23
N GLY A 210 14.77 -17.31 10.10
CA GLY A 210 13.78 -17.97 9.24
C GLY A 210 12.33 -17.79 9.68
N GLN A 211 12.04 -17.03 10.74
CA GLN A 211 10.68 -16.61 11.02
C GLN A 211 10.09 -15.86 9.78
N PRO A 212 8.81 -16.06 9.45
CA PRO A 212 8.27 -15.66 8.15
C PRO A 212 7.56 -14.30 8.13
N LEU A 213 7.15 -13.74 9.27
CA LEU A 213 6.37 -12.50 9.30
C LEU A 213 7.29 -11.29 9.14
N GLY A 214 6.97 -10.40 8.19
CA GLY A 214 7.86 -9.29 7.83
C GLY A 214 7.12 -8.01 7.43
N TYR A 215 7.32 -7.60 6.18
CA TYR A 215 6.68 -6.43 5.58
C TYR A 215 5.15 -6.47 5.73
N ALA A 216 4.56 -5.40 6.28
CA ALA A 216 3.15 -5.29 6.64
C ALA A 216 2.57 -6.50 7.43
N GLY A 217 3.42 -7.27 8.11
CA GLY A 217 3.03 -8.50 8.80
C GLY A 217 2.74 -9.69 7.88
N TYR A 218 2.99 -9.59 6.58
CA TYR A 218 2.77 -10.69 5.63
C TYR A 218 3.74 -11.83 5.85
N TYR A 219 3.32 -13.02 5.41
CA TYR A 219 4.17 -14.20 5.38
C TYR A 219 5.11 -14.15 4.17
N TYR A 220 6.41 -14.05 4.41
CA TYR A 220 7.42 -14.05 3.36
C TYR A 220 8.00 -15.45 3.13
N ASP A 221 7.74 -16.02 1.94
CA ASP A 221 8.34 -17.26 1.49
C ASP A 221 9.75 -16.97 0.96
N ARG A 222 10.77 -17.13 1.81
CA ARG A 222 12.18 -16.76 1.51
C ARG A 222 12.75 -17.49 0.30
N GLU A 223 12.23 -18.68 0.00
CA GLU A 223 12.64 -19.55 -1.09
C GLU A 223 12.10 -19.10 -2.46
N THR A 224 10.89 -18.54 -2.51
CA THR A 224 10.26 -18.00 -3.72
C THR A 224 10.40 -16.48 -3.84
N LYS A 225 10.79 -15.81 -2.74
CA LYS A 225 10.82 -14.35 -2.61
C LYS A 225 9.46 -13.68 -2.74
N LEU A 226 8.38 -14.43 -2.55
CA LEU A 226 7.00 -13.92 -2.61
C LEU A 226 6.45 -13.68 -1.19
N TYR A 227 5.55 -12.72 -1.07
CA TYR A 227 4.69 -12.60 0.09
C TYR A 227 3.36 -13.31 -0.16
N TYR A 228 2.95 -14.16 0.77
CA TYR A 228 1.62 -14.76 0.78
C TYR A 228 0.66 -13.84 1.53
N LEU A 229 -0.30 -13.27 0.80
CA LEU A 229 -1.34 -12.39 1.31
C LEU A 229 -2.69 -13.13 1.31
N GLN A 230 -2.73 -14.42 1.61
CA GLN A 230 -3.99 -15.19 1.66
C GLN A 230 -4.65 -15.43 0.30
N ALA A 231 -5.33 -14.44 -0.27
CA ALA A 231 -5.99 -14.56 -1.57
C ALA A 231 -5.00 -14.59 -2.75
N ARG A 232 -3.89 -13.86 -2.63
CA ARG A 232 -2.89 -13.73 -3.71
C ARG A 232 -1.46 -13.75 -3.19
N TYR A 233 -0.53 -13.94 -4.13
CA TYR A 233 0.90 -13.81 -3.89
C TYR A 233 1.40 -12.49 -4.49
N TYR A 234 2.14 -11.74 -3.68
CA TYR A 234 2.76 -10.47 -4.05
C TYR A 234 4.26 -10.67 -4.29
N ASP A 235 4.75 -10.21 -5.43
CA ASP A 235 6.17 -10.20 -5.75
C ASP A 235 6.77 -8.80 -5.50
N PRO A 236 7.59 -8.63 -4.46
CA PRO A 236 8.21 -7.35 -4.18
C PRO A 236 9.24 -6.96 -5.24
N GLU A 237 9.80 -7.89 -6.02
CA GLU A 237 10.82 -7.58 -7.05
C GLU A 237 10.24 -6.91 -8.31
N THR A 238 8.96 -7.16 -8.60
CA THR A 238 8.20 -6.50 -9.65
C THR A 238 7.14 -5.53 -9.09
N ALA A 239 7.03 -5.47 -7.76
CA ALA A 239 6.14 -4.60 -7.00
C ALA A 239 4.65 -4.78 -7.37
N ARG A 240 4.23 -6.02 -7.62
CA ARG A 240 2.86 -6.34 -8.03
C ARG A 240 2.43 -7.76 -7.64
N PHE A 241 1.13 -8.04 -7.71
CA PHE A 241 0.62 -9.40 -7.58
C PHE A 241 0.98 -10.26 -8.80
N ILE A 242 1.18 -11.56 -8.59
CA ILE A 242 1.49 -12.52 -9.66
C ILE A 242 0.24 -13.21 -10.24
N SER A 243 -0.94 -12.84 -9.75
CA SER A 243 -2.25 -13.23 -10.28
C SER A 243 -3.16 -12.01 -10.32
N ARG A 244 -4.17 -12.05 -11.19
CA ARG A 244 -5.17 -10.99 -11.29
C ARG A 244 -6.05 -10.97 -10.04
N ASP A 245 -6.44 -9.77 -9.65
CA ASP A 245 -7.57 -9.56 -8.76
C ASP A 245 -8.85 -10.11 -9.40
N PRO A 246 -9.61 -10.98 -8.73
CA PRO A 246 -10.94 -11.34 -9.17
C PRO A 246 -11.92 -10.17 -9.07
N ASP A 247 -11.67 -9.17 -8.20
CA ASP A 247 -12.45 -7.94 -8.15
C ASP A 247 -12.06 -7.03 -9.34
N PRO A 248 -13.00 -6.66 -10.23
CA PRO A 248 -12.72 -5.78 -11.35
C PRO A 248 -12.36 -4.33 -10.94
N GLY A 249 -12.50 -3.97 -9.67
CA GLY A 249 -12.24 -2.64 -9.15
C GLY A 249 -13.39 -1.65 -9.40
N ASP A 250 -13.20 -0.42 -8.96
CA ASP A 250 -14.17 0.66 -9.12
C ASP A 250 -13.95 1.42 -10.43
N LYS A 251 -15.02 1.54 -11.22
CA LYS A 251 -15.04 2.36 -12.44
C LYS A 251 -14.69 3.83 -12.18
N ASP A 252 -14.98 4.33 -10.98
CA ASP A 252 -14.75 5.71 -10.56
C ASP A 252 -13.36 5.90 -9.91
N ASP A 253 -12.62 4.81 -9.69
CA ASP A 253 -11.21 4.80 -9.26
C ASP A 253 -10.34 3.94 -10.21
N PRO A 254 -9.92 4.51 -11.36
CA PRO A 254 -9.28 3.74 -12.44
C PRO A 254 -8.03 2.95 -12.04
N ILE A 255 -7.32 3.34 -10.98
CA ILE A 255 -6.17 2.59 -10.48
C ILE A 255 -6.58 1.19 -9.98
N THR A 256 -7.76 1.07 -9.38
CA THR A 256 -8.28 -0.19 -8.84
C THR A 256 -8.69 -1.18 -9.94
N GLN A 257 -8.82 -0.71 -11.19
CA GLN A 257 -9.07 -1.57 -12.35
C GLN A 257 -7.79 -2.26 -12.87
N ASN A 258 -6.61 -1.86 -12.36
CA ASN A 258 -5.39 -2.61 -12.61
C ASN A 258 -5.34 -3.82 -11.67
N ALA A 259 -5.72 -4.98 -12.19
CA ALA A 259 -5.86 -6.22 -11.43
C ALA A 259 -4.56 -6.74 -10.77
N TYR A 260 -3.40 -6.12 -11.01
CA TYR A 260 -2.13 -6.55 -10.44
C TYR A 260 -1.51 -5.55 -9.46
N THR A 261 -2.02 -4.32 -9.36
CA THR A 261 -1.38 -3.29 -8.53
C THR A 261 -1.45 -3.65 -7.05
N TYR A 262 -0.35 -3.42 -6.34
CA TYR A 262 -0.33 -3.51 -4.89
C TYR A 262 -0.58 -2.13 -4.28
N ALA A 263 -1.43 -2.08 -3.26
CA ALA A 263 -1.63 -0.89 -2.44
C ALA A 263 -1.98 0.38 -3.25
N ASN A 264 -2.70 0.26 -4.37
CA ASN A 264 -3.04 1.35 -5.31
C ASN A 264 -1.83 2.26 -5.61
N ASP A 265 -0.67 1.65 -5.85
CA ASP A 265 0.62 2.31 -6.05
C ASP A 265 1.06 3.29 -4.94
N ASN A 266 0.46 3.22 -3.76
CA ASN A 266 0.81 3.99 -2.59
C ASN A 266 1.10 3.08 -1.40
N PRO A 267 2.17 2.26 -1.49
CA PRO A 267 2.48 1.27 -0.46
C PRO A 267 3.05 1.90 0.83
N VAL A 268 3.36 3.21 0.82
CA VAL A 268 3.71 3.96 2.03
C VAL A 268 2.47 4.15 2.89
N MET A 269 1.33 4.47 2.27
CA MET A 269 0.09 4.78 2.98
C MET A 269 -0.87 3.61 3.09
N LEU A 270 -0.79 2.64 2.18
CA LEU A 270 -1.74 1.53 2.09
C LEU A 270 -1.05 0.16 2.25
N VAL A 271 -1.79 -0.80 2.80
CA VAL A 271 -1.44 -2.22 2.88
C VAL A 271 -2.60 -3.05 2.33
N ASP A 272 -2.34 -4.24 1.84
CA ASP A 272 -3.38 -5.20 1.44
C ASP A 272 -3.35 -6.40 2.42
N PRO A 273 -4.22 -6.44 3.44
CA PRO A 273 -4.12 -7.39 4.55
C PRO A 273 -4.36 -8.84 4.14
N ASP A 274 -5.20 -9.06 3.13
CA ASP A 274 -5.73 -10.36 2.73
C ASP A 274 -5.65 -10.60 1.22
N GLY A 275 -4.93 -9.73 0.51
CA GLY A 275 -4.69 -9.83 -0.91
C GLY A 275 -5.91 -9.52 -1.75
N ASN A 276 -7.00 -8.99 -1.21
CA ASN A 276 -8.20 -8.62 -1.97
C ASN A 276 -8.32 -7.12 -2.19
N TYR A 277 -7.94 -6.31 -1.22
CA TYR A 277 -8.08 -4.85 -1.33
C TYR A 277 -7.14 -4.10 -0.40
N ALA A 278 -6.55 -3.05 -0.97
CA ALA A 278 -5.74 -2.11 -0.23
C ALA A 278 -6.58 -1.34 0.81
N ILE A 279 -6.07 -1.26 2.03
CA ILE A 279 -6.58 -0.45 3.14
C ILE A 279 -5.57 0.61 3.55
N ALA A 280 -6.06 1.77 4.00
CA ALA A 280 -5.19 2.81 4.52
C ALA A 280 -4.64 2.44 5.89
N VAL A 281 -3.33 2.61 6.05
CA VAL A 281 -2.67 2.61 7.34
C VAL A 281 -2.93 3.97 7.98
N GLY A 282 -3.98 4.04 8.80
CA GLY A 282 -4.29 5.24 9.55
C GLY A 282 -3.23 5.49 10.60
N VAL A 283 -2.42 6.52 10.43
CA VAL A 283 -1.73 7.21 11.53
C VAL A 283 -2.37 8.59 11.61
N TYR A 284 -3.31 8.76 12.53
CA TYR A 284 -3.95 10.05 12.73
C TYR A 284 -3.29 10.79 13.88
N PHE A 285 -2.70 11.94 13.56
CA PHE A 285 -2.38 12.98 14.53
C PHE A 285 -3.59 13.94 14.62
N ILE A 286 -4.22 14.07 15.79
CA ILE A 286 -5.28 15.05 16.01
C ILE A 286 -4.63 16.30 16.65
N PRO A 287 -4.50 17.44 15.93
CA PRO A 287 -3.93 18.64 16.53
C PRO A 287 -4.77 19.08 17.74
N GLY A 288 -4.16 19.12 18.93
CA GLY A 288 -4.78 19.56 20.18
C GLY A 288 -5.08 18.46 21.22
N ILE A 289 -4.76 17.21 20.92
CA ILE A 289 -4.80 16.08 21.87
C ILE A 289 -3.57 15.23 21.54
N GLU A 290 -2.65 15.07 22.48
CA GLU A 290 -1.32 14.44 22.29
C GLU A 290 -1.38 12.92 22.06
N GLU A 291 -2.40 12.41 21.35
CA GLU A 291 -2.61 11.00 21.09
C GLU A 291 -2.47 10.68 19.59
N VAL A 292 -1.66 9.67 19.29
CA VAL A 292 -1.54 9.04 17.98
C VAL A 292 -2.50 7.87 17.93
N ALA A 293 -3.49 7.91 17.04
CA ALA A 293 -4.36 6.76 16.80
C ALA A 293 -3.86 5.99 15.57
N LEU A 294 -3.46 4.73 15.76
CA LEU A 294 -3.26 3.78 14.67
C LEU A 294 -4.58 3.09 14.32
N LEU A 295 -4.98 3.14 13.05
CA LEU A 295 -6.22 2.52 12.56
C LEU A 295 -5.95 1.78 11.24
N ALA A 296 -6.07 0.45 11.25
CA ALA A 296 -6.25 -0.33 10.03
C ALA A 296 -7.75 -0.33 9.70
N THR A 297 -8.27 0.73 9.07
CA THR A 297 -9.69 0.80 8.70
C THR A 297 -9.88 0.32 7.26
N GLY A 298 -10.54 -0.83 7.10
CA GLY A 298 -11.02 -1.38 5.82
C GLY A 298 -12.15 -0.60 5.18
N ALA A 299 -11.90 0.67 4.87
CA ALA A 299 -12.72 1.51 4.00
C ALA A 299 -11.81 2.57 3.36
N VAL A 300 -11.47 2.40 2.09
CA VAL A 300 -10.76 3.43 1.31
C VAL A 300 -11.77 4.14 0.42
N VAL A 301 -11.71 5.48 0.41
CA VAL A 301 -11.91 6.23 -0.83
C VAL A 301 -10.87 7.34 -0.86
N LEU A 302 -9.92 7.26 -1.78
CA LEU A 302 -8.99 8.36 -2.09
C LEU A 302 -9.61 9.36 -3.07
N GLY A 303 -10.88 9.72 -2.91
CA GLY A 303 -11.55 10.82 -3.63
C GLY A 303 -12.69 11.49 -2.86
N GLY A 304 -13.28 10.78 -1.90
CA GLY A 304 -14.40 11.22 -1.07
C GLY A 304 -14.84 10.07 -0.19
N ILE A 305 -14.43 10.06 1.08
CA ILE A 305 -14.45 8.89 1.96
C ILE A 305 -15.88 8.42 2.28
N THR A 306 -16.21 7.19 1.91
CA THR A 306 -17.28 6.41 2.54
C THR A 306 -16.77 5.84 3.85
N TYR A 307 -17.42 6.22 4.97
CA TYR A 307 -17.21 5.58 6.25
C TYR A 307 -18.32 4.54 6.44
N LYS A 308 -18.01 3.38 7.04
CA LYS A 308 -19.08 2.56 7.64
C LYS A 308 -19.85 3.45 8.62
N ALA A 309 -21.11 3.74 8.29
CA ALA A 309 -21.96 4.61 9.07
C ALA A 309 -22.11 4.03 10.48
N GLY A 310 -21.44 4.63 11.48
CA GLY A 310 -21.57 4.22 12.88
C GLY A 310 -20.37 4.48 13.79
N SER A 311 -19.13 4.58 13.28
CA SER A 311 -17.97 4.76 14.17
C SER A 311 -17.78 6.20 14.65
N TRP A 312 -17.52 6.41 15.94
CA TRP A 312 -17.23 7.71 16.56
C TRP A 312 -16.06 8.45 15.85
N ILE A 313 -15.08 7.70 15.36
CA ILE A 313 -13.91 8.25 14.64
C ILE A 313 -14.28 8.77 13.26
N ALA A 314 -15.20 8.10 12.54
CA ALA A 314 -15.71 8.57 11.25
C ALA A 314 -16.34 9.97 11.37
N ASN A 315 -17.08 10.19 12.46
CA ASN A 315 -17.67 11.48 12.76
C ASN A 315 -16.59 12.54 13.08
N LYS A 316 -15.51 12.16 13.76
CA LYS A 316 -14.38 13.06 14.05
C LYS A 316 -13.59 13.46 12.79
N VAL A 317 -13.29 12.53 11.89
CA VAL A 317 -12.60 12.83 10.63
C VAL A 317 -13.47 13.67 9.70
N LYS A 318 -14.77 13.34 9.54
CA LYS A 318 -15.73 14.20 8.82
C LYS A 318 -15.76 15.61 9.39
N THR A 319 -15.78 15.73 10.72
CA THR A 319 -15.75 17.03 11.40
C THR A 319 -14.46 17.79 11.09
N TYR A 320 -13.30 17.14 11.15
CA TYR A 320 -12.01 17.74 10.84
C TYR A 320 -11.91 18.21 9.38
N GLN A 321 -12.29 17.36 8.42
CA GLN A 321 -12.31 17.71 6.99
C GLN A 321 -13.24 18.90 6.74
N SER A 322 -14.43 18.90 7.33
CA SER A 322 -15.36 20.02 7.21
C SER A 322 -14.77 21.34 7.77
N LYS A 323 -13.96 21.26 8.85
CA LYS A 323 -13.23 22.41 9.38
C LYS A 323 -12.14 22.88 8.41
N LYS A 324 -11.36 21.96 7.83
CA LYS A 324 -10.29 22.29 6.87
C LYS A 324 -10.83 22.92 5.58
N VAL A 325 -11.90 22.37 5.00
CA VAL A 325 -12.57 22.96 3.84
C VAL A 325 -13.07 24.37 4.17
N LYS A 326 -13.64 24.59 5.36
CA LYS A 326 -14.02 25.94 5.83
C LYS A 326 -12.82 26.87 5.99
N GLU A 327 -11.69 26.39 6.51
CA GLU A 327 -10.46 27.19 6.61
C GLU A 327 -9.90 27.60 5.24
N ILE A 328 -9.94 26.70 4.27
CA ILE A 328 -9.52 26.96 2.88
C ILE A 328 -10.49 27.95 2.21
N SER A 329 -11.80 27.72 2.33
CA SER A 329 -12.82 28.62 1.80
C SER A 329 -12.67 30.05 2.33
N LYS A 330 -12.23 30.23 3.58
CA LYS A 330 -11.91 31.55 4.15
C LYS A 330 -10.70 32.23 3.51
N LYS A 331 -9.75 31.46 2.96
CA LYS A 331 -8.56 31.99 2.26
C LYS A 331 -8.88 32.41 0.82
N ILE A 332 -9.97 31.89 0.25
CA ILE A 332 -10.41 32.21 -1.10
C ILE A 332 -11.26 33.51 -1.07
N PRO A 333 -10.92 34.54 -1.88
CA PRO A 333 -11.71 35.77 -1.95
C PRO A 333 -13.19 35.49 -2.25
N ASN A 334 -14.11 36.09 -1.50
CA ASN A 334 -15.55 35.90 -1.69
C ASN A 334 -16.03 36.22 -3.11
N ARG A 335 -15.38 37.16 -3.80
CA ARG A 335 -15.69 37.47 -5.21
C ARG A 335 -15.47 36.30 -6.16
N LEU A 336 -14.58 35.36 -5.83
CA LEU A 336 -14.30 34.15 -6.61
C LEU A 336 -15.21 32.97 -6.22
N LYS A 337 -16.19 33.18 -5.34
CA LYS A 337 -17.05 32.12 -4.83
C LYS A 337 -18.52 32.40 -5.14
N LYS A 338 -19.28 31.33 -5.33
CA LYS A 338 -20.74 31.33 -5.40
C LYS A 338 -21.33 31.40 -3.98
N SER A 339 -22.65 31.53 -3.92
CA SER A 339 -23.41 31.61 -2.66
C SER A 339 -23.33 30.35 -1.79
N ASP A 340 -22.95 29.21 -2.37
CA ASP A 340 -22.74 27.92 -1.71
C ASP A 340 -21.27 27.65 -1.34
N ASP A 341 -20.41 28.69 -1.34
CA ASP A 341 -18.97 28.63 -1.08
C ASP A 341 -18.15 27.81 -2.11
N THR A 342 -18.75 27.35 -3.21
CA THR A 342 -18.00 26.79 -4.33
C THR A 342 -17.27 27.89 -5.10
N VAL A 343 -16.12 27.56 -5.69
CA VAL A 343 -15.36 28.48 -6.52
C VAL A 343 -16.07 28.67 -7.86
N ASP A 344 -16.26 29.92 -8.24
CA ASP A 344 -16.89 30.26 -9.51
C ASP A 344 -15.89 30.15 -10.67
N ILE A 345 -15.79 28.94 -11.21
CA ILE A 345 -14.83 28.60 -12.28
C ILE A 345 -15.02 29.43 -13.56
N ASP A 346 -16.22 29.98 -13.77
CA ASP A 346 -16.57 30.80 -14.93
C ASP A 346 -15.94 32.20 -14.86
N GLN A 347 -15.44 32.61 -13.68
CA GLN A 347 -14.68 33.85 -13.52
C GLN A 347 -13.21 33.73 -13.92
N PHE A 348 -12.76 32.55 -14.37
CA PHE A 348 -11.39 32.32 -14.80
C PHE A 348 -11.38 32.16 -16.32
N GLU A 349 -10.59 32.99 -17.00
CA GLU A 349 -10.50 33.03 -18.45
C GLU A 349 -9.11 32.59 -18.92
N GLY A 350 -9.03 31.90 -20.05
CA GLY A 350 -7.75 31.46 -20.59
C GLY A 350 -7.85 30.17 -21.40
N GLY A 351 -6.71 29.52 -21.58
CA GLY A 351 -6.57 28.33 -22.41
C GLY A 351 -7.21 27.07 -21.80
N SER A 352 -7.17 25.99 -22.58
CA SER A 352 -7.71 24.68 -22.19
C SER A 352 -6.99 24.02 -21.01
N GLN A 353 -5.87 24.58 -20.57
CA GLN A 353 -4.97 24.05 -19.53
C GLN A 353 -4.84 24.99 -18.33
N THR A 354 -4.84 26.30 -18.54
CA THR A 354 -4.70 27.27 -17.45
C THR A 354 -5.64 28.42 -17.72
N ARG A 355 -6.44 28.78 -16.71
CA ARG A 355 -7.33 29.93 -16.72
C ARG A 355 -6.99 30.85 -15.55
N VAL A 356 -7.08 32.14 -15.76
CA VAL A 356 -6.67 33.17 -14.80
C VAL A 356 -7.82 34.14 -14.60
N ASN A 357 -8.10 34.48 -13.35
CA ASN A 357 -8.99 35.59 -13.03
C ASN A 357 -8.20 36.89 -13.05
N GLN A 358 -8.39 37.69 -14.10
CA GLN A 358 -7.63 38.92 -14.36
C GLN A 358 -7.74 39.96 -13.21
N LYS A 359 -8.84 39.94 -12.44
CA LYS A 359 -9.08 40.89 -11.34
C LYS A 359 -8.38 40.53 -10.03
N THR A 360 -7.99 39.27 -9.86
CA THR A 360 -7.41 38.76 -8.60
C THR A 360 -6.00 38.21 -8.78
N GLY A 361 -5.61 37.85 -10.01
CA GLY A 361 -4.38 37.13 -10.31
C GLY A 361 -4.41 35.65 -9.90
N TRP A 362 -5.53 35.16 -9.36
CA TRP A 362 -5.69 33.74 -9.06
C TRP A 362 -5.85 32.95 -10.35
N SER A 363 -5.41 31.70 -10.33
CA SER A 363 -5.52 30.82 -11.50
C SER A 363 -6.10 29.47 -11.13
N ILE A 364 -6.74 28.86 -12.11
CA ILE A 364 -7.08 27.44 -12.08
C ILE A 364 -6.29 26.75 -13.18
N GLU A 365 -5.65 25.65 -12.82
CA GLU A 365 -4.92 24.81 -13.76
C GLU A 365 -5.61 23.46 -13.88
N ARG A 366 -5.87 23.05 -15.12
CA ARG A 366 -6.56 21.81 -15.44
C ARG A 366 -5.67 20.64 -15.05
N ASP A 367 -6.26 19.68 -14.36
CA ASP A 367 -5.54 18.47 -13.98
C ASP A 367 -5.29 17.62 -15.25
N ARG A 368 -4.01 17.44 -15.65
CA ARG A 368 -3.65 16.70 -16.88
C ARG A 368 -3.66 15.19 -16.66
N ALA A 369 -4.85 14.62 -16.47
CA ALA A 369 -5.15 13.29 -16.97
C ALA A 369 -6.06 13.48 -18.20
N LYS A 370 -5.75 12.84 -19.34
CA LYS A 370 -6.48 12.98 -20.61
C LYS A 370 -7.94 12.51 -20.50
N GLY A 371 -8.82 13.34 -19.95
CA GLY A 371 -10.27 13.11 -19.96
C GLY A 371 -10.82 12.09 -18.96
N GLN A 372 -9.98 11.52 -18.09
CA GLN A 372 -10.43 10.64 -16.99
C GLN A 372 -9.92 11.19 -15.66
N SER A 373 -10.82 11.81 -14.88
CA SER A 373 -10.53 12.37 -13.56
C SER A 373 -10.51 11.25 -12.51
N HIS A 374 -9.45 11.15 -11.72
CA HIS A 374 -9.45 10.34 -10.49
C HIS A 374 -10.08 11.17 -9.35
N GLY A 375 -10.99 10.58 -8.57
CA GLY A 375 -11.52 11.20 -7.34
C GLY A 375 -12.34 12.49 -7.52
N GLY A 376 -12.81 12.79 -8.74
CA GLY A 376 -13.63 13.97 -9.04
C GLY A 376 -12.87 15.29 -9.16
N SER A 377 -11.54 15.32 -8.98
CA SER A 377 -10.72 16.53 -9.17
C SER A 377 -10.65 16.95 -10.64
N TYR A 378 -10.64 18.26 -10.87
CA TYR A 378 -10.60 18.81 -12.22
C TYR A 378 -9.74 20.08 -12.33
N TRP A 379 -9.72 20.90 -11.27
CA TRP A 379 -8.95 22.15 -11.25
C TRP A 379 -8.06 22.24 -10.00
N LYS A 380 -6.83 22.74 -10.20
CA LYS A 380 -5.94 23.20 -9.12
C LYS A 380 -6.11 24.70 -8.96
N LEU A 381 -6.65 25.14 -7.83
CA LEU A 381 -6.77 26.56 -7.51
C LEU A 381 -5.44 27.07 -6.95
N LYS A 382 -4.89 28.11 -7.57
CA LYS A 382 -3.66 28.76 -7.18
C LYS A 382 -3.91 30.23 -6.83
N ASP A 383 -3.25 30.71 -5.79
CA ASP A 383 -3.27 32.12 -5.43
C ASP A 383 -2.49 32.97 -6.44
N LYS A 384 -2.54 34.29 -6.24
CA LYS A 384 -1.81 35.27 -7.06
C LYS A 384 -0.29 35.10 -7.09
N LYS A 385 0.28 34.28 -6.20
CA LYS A 385 1.72 33.95 -6.16
C LYS A 385 2.01 32.61 -6.84
N GLY A 386 1.00 31.95 -7.42
CA GLY A 386 1.13 30.64 -8.05
C GLY A 386 1.15 29.47 -7.06
N LYS A 387 0.92 29.73 -5.76
CA LYS A 387 0.86 28.66 -4.75
C LYS A 387 -0.50 27.99 -4.78
N ARG A 388 -0.54 26.66 -4.79
CA ARG A 388 -1.79 25.89 -4.68
C ARG A 388 -2.47 26.16 -3.34
N VAL A 389 -3.77 26.43 -3.40
CA VAL A 389 -4.63 26.74 -2.26
C VAL A 389 -5.69 25.66 -2.05
N ALA A 390 -6.19 25.07 -3.13
CA ALA A 390 -7.23 24.06 -3.08
C ALA A 390 -7.25 23.19 -4.33
N THR A 391 -7.91 22.05 -4.20
CA THR A 391 -8.35 21.19 -5.30
C THR A 391 -9.84 21.32 -5.50
N LEU A 392 -10.27 21.51 -6.74
CA LEU A 392 -11.67 21.68 -7.09
C LEU A 392 -12.14 20.57 -8.04
N ASP A 393 -13.41 20.22 -7.94
CA ASP A 393 -14.08 19.43 -8.97
C ASP A 393 -14.36 20.26 -10.23
N LYS A 394 -14.97 19.62 -11.23
CA LYS A 394 -15.36 20.27 -12.49
C LYS A 394 -16.38 21.42 -12.32
N TYR A 395 -17.01 21.54 -11.16
CA TYR A 395 -18.02 22.54 -10.83
C TYR A 395 -17.51 23.62 -9.86
N GLY A 396 -16.27 23.51 -9.40
CA GLY A 396 -15.66 24.44 -8.46
C GLY A 396 -15.86 24.09 -6.98
N LYS A 397 -16.44 22.92 -6.66
CA LYS A 397 -16.53 22.45 -5.28
C LYS A 397 -15.13 22.17 -4.74
N ILE A 398 -14.83 22.69 -3.56
CA ILE A 398 -13.57 22.42 -2.86
C ILE A 398 -13.60 20.96 -2.39
N LEU A 399 -12.76 20.13 -2.99
CA LEU A 399 -12.67 18.72 -2.65
C LEU A 399 -11.67 18.47 -1.52
N ARG A 400 -10.49 19.08 -1.62
CA ARG A 400 -9.32 18.88 -0.76
C ARG A 400 -8.43 20.13 -0.76
N PRO A 401 -7.50 20.30 0.19
CA PRO A 401 -6.49 21.35 0.11
C PRO A 401 -5.60 21.27 -1.14
#